data_AF-A0A0M2H649-F1
#
_entry.id   AF-A0A0M2H649-F1
#
_cell.length_a   1.000
_cell.length_b   1.000
_cell.length_c   1.000
_cell.angle_alpha   90.00
_cell.angle_beta   90.00
_cell.angle_gamma   90.00
#
_symmetry.space_group_name_H-M   'P 1'
#
loop_
_entity.id
_entity.type
_entity.pdbx_description
1 polymer ?
#
loop_
_entity_poly.entity_id
_entity_poly.type
_entity_poly.pdbx_seq_one_letter_code
_entity_poly.pdbx_strand_id
1 'polypeptide(L)'
;MVQDVQSTEDPASPRAAAPAAPPVTRGTLIWFGLGLVLLSFFAAFLGSWLARSVDTAAPVPAPEPSASATASPEYEDVLAEILPAGSAVRAGSGAPEEGKGYEGDVYIDILDADVYLFKDDAWTLVGNLREAAAENLTGEQGPAGEQGEQGAQGEQGASGAQGPSGAPGSPGTQVILGTSAPADDACTADGDVYIDTAAVEFYECTDGAWVLFGPTTGPEPTPEAGE
;
A
#
# COMPACT_ATOMS: atom_id res chain seq x y z
N MET A 1 19.23 -68.91 55.47
CA MET A 1 18.16 -69.34 56.40
C MET A 1 17.73 -68.09 57.16
N VAL A 2 16.56 -67.52 56.85
CA VAL A 2 15.27 -67.86 57.50
C VAL A 2 15.37 -67.40 58.97
N GLN A 3 14.62 -66.46 59.52
CA GLN A 3 13.32 -65.89 59.15
C GLN A 3 13.12 -64.60 59.98
N ASP A 4 12.34 -63.68 59.43
CA ASP A 4 11.54 -62.69 60.14
C ASP A 4 10.83 -63.24 61.40
N VAL A 5 10.32 -62.35 62.24
CA VAL A 5 8.86 -62.19 62.44
C VAL A 5 8.52 -61.61 63.83
N GLN A 6 7.92 -60.41 63.78
CA GLN A 6 6.84 -59.84 64.60
C GLN A 6 7.14 -59.36 66.03
N SER A 7 6.99 -58.06 66.31
CA SER A 7 5.76 -57.24 66.34
C SER A 7 4.94 -57.49 67.61
N THR A 8 5.06 -56.56 68.55
CA THR A 8 4.10 -56.35 69.62
C THR A 8 3.35 -55.06 69.30
N GLU A 9 2.08 -55.18 68.93
CA GLU A 9 1.14 -54.06 68.84
C GLU A 9 0.62 -53.71 70.24
N ASP A 10 0.67 -52.42 70.58
CA ASP A 10 0.05 -51.80 71.77
C ASP A 10 -1.16 -50.96 71.27
N PRO A 11 -2.28 -50.88 72.02
CA PRO A 11 -3.60 -50.61 71.46
C PRO A 11 -3.89 -49.12 71.25
N ALA A 12 -4.76 -48.89 70.26
CA ALA A 12 -5.24 -47.61 69.77
C ALA A 12 -5.70 -46.64 70.86
N SER A 13 -5.07 -45.46 70.90
CA SER A 13 -5.68 -44.23 71.39
C SER A 13 -6.41 -43.52 70.24
N PRO A 14 -7.64 -43.00 70.42
CA PRO A 14 -8.41 -42.38 69.35
C PRO A 14 -7.79 -41.03 68.98
N ARG A 15 -7.22 -40.92 67.79
CA ARG A 15 -6.71 -39.65 67.27
C ARG A 15 -7.88 -38.78 66.82
N ALA A 16 -8.07 -37.66 67.50
CA ALA A 16 -9.02 -36.62 67.14
C ALA A 16 -8.88 -36.23 65.66
N ALA A 17 -10.02 -36.12 64.97
CA ALA A 17 -10.08 -35.70 63.57
C ALA A 17 -9.50 -34.28 63.43
N ALA A 18 -8.59 -34.11 62.46
CA ALA A 18 -8.02 -32.81 62.12
C ALA A 18 -9.10 -31.87 61.54
N PRO A 19 -9.05 -30.55 61.82
CA PRO A 19 -10.05 -29.62 61.29
C PRO A 19 -9.95 -29.51 59.76
N ALA A 20 -11.10 -29.50 59.09
CA ALA A 20 -11.21 -29.34 57.65
C ALA A 20 -10.65 -27.99 57.19
N ALA A 21 -9.91 -27.99 56.08
CA ALA A 21 -9.34 -26.79 55.47
C ALA A 21 -10.45 -25.83 54.98
N PRO A 22 -10.24 -24.50 55.05
CA PRO A 22 -11.26 -23.53 54.63
C PRO A 22 -11.54 -23.61 53.13
N PRO A 23 -12.79 -23.39 52.68
CA PRO A 23 -13.13 -23.46 51.26
C PRO A 23 -12.50 -22.28 50.49
N VAL A 24 -11.84 -22.58 49.37
CA VAL A 24 -11.29 -21.57 48.46
C VAL A 24 -12.45 -20.85 47.77
N THR A 25 -12.61 -19.56 48.06
CA THR A 25 -13.68 -18.75 47.46
C THR A 25 -13.20 -18.12 46.14
N ARG A 26 -14.14 -17.78 45.24
CA ARG A 26 -13.83 -17.02 44.01
C ARG A 26 -13.11 -15.70 44.32
N GLY A 27 -13.44 -15.04 45.44
CA GLY A 27 -12.75 -13.81 45.87
C GLY A 27 -11.27 -14.06 46.22
N THR A 28 -10.97 -15.21 46.83
CA THR A 28 -9.58 -15.63 47.12
C THR A 28 -8.80 -15.86 45.83
N LEU A 29 -9.39 -16.54 44.84
CA LEU A 29 -8.73 -16.79 43.54
C LEU A 29 -8.46 -15.50 42.76
N ILE A 30 -9.38 -14.52 42.80
CA ILE A 30 -9.18 -13.22 42.14
C ILE A 30 -8.02 -12.47 42.77
N TRP A 31 -7.93 -12.44 44.10
CA TRP A 31 -6.82 -11.80 44.81
C TRP A 31 -5.47 -12.48 44.54
N PHE A 32 -5.43 -13.81 44.52
CA PHE A 32 -4.21 -14.54 44.14
C PHE A 32 -3.81 -14.29 42.69
N GLY A 33 -4.77 -14.25 41.76
CA GLY A 33 -4.50 -13.93 40.35
C GLY A 33 -3.94 -12.52 40.17
N LEU A 34 -4.53 -11.52 40.82
CA LEU A 34 -4.07 -10.14 40.75
C LEU A 34 -2.66 -9.97 41.37
N GLY A 35 -2.38 -10.67 42.46
CA GLY A 35 -1.04 -10.74 43.05
C GLY A 35 0.01 -11.35 42.10
N LEU A 36 -0.35 -12.40 41.36
CA LEU A 36 0.55 -13.07 40.41
C LEU A 36 0.86 -12.18 39.18
N VAL A 37 -0.13 -11.41 38.70
CA VAL A 37 0.07 -10.44 37.62
C VAL A 37 1.00 -9.30 38.06
N LEU A 38 0.79 -8.75 39.27
CA LEU A 38 1.66 -7.70 39.81
C LEU A 38 3.10 -8.19 40.05
N LEU A 39 3.27 -9.41 40.57
CA LEU A 39 4.58 -10.04 40.74
C LEU A 39 5.32 -10.20 39.40
N SER A 40 4.59 -10.61 38.35
CA SER A 40 5.16 -10.79 37.01
C SER A 40 5.60 -9.45 36.39
N PHE A 41 4.82 -8.39 36.61
CA PHE A 41 5.16 -7.05 36.14
C PHE A 41 6.39 -6.48 36.87
N PHE A 42 6.50 -6.71 38.18
CA PHE A 42 7.70 -6.36 38.96
C PHE A 42 8.93 -7.15 38.52
N ALA A 43 8.80 -8.46 38.28
CA ALA A 43 9.91 -9.29 37.81
C ALA A 43 10.46 -8.83 36.45
N ALA A 44 9.59 -8.44 35.51
CA ALA A 44 9.98 -7.89 34.22
C ALA A 44 10.73 -6.54 34.37
N PHE A 45 10.31 -5.69 35.31
CA PHE A 45 10.97 -4.41 35.57
C PHE A 45 12.38 -4.58 36.19
N LEU A 46 12.56 -5.56 37.08
CA LEU A 46 13.89 -5.88 37.63
C LEU A 46 14.85 -6.47 36.58
N GLY A 47 14.34 -7.23 35.60
CA GLY A 47 15.15 -7.80 34.53
C GLY A 47 15.81 -6.76 33.62
N SER A 48 15.14 -5.62 33.40
CA SER A 48 15.68 -4.52 32.59
C SER A 48 16.81 -3.75 33.28
N TRP A 49 16.82 -3.72 34.62
CA TRP A 49 17.82 -2.97 35.40
C TRP A 49 19.15 -3.71 35.61
N LEU A 50 19.15 -5.05 35.61
CA LEU A 50 20.39 -5.84 35.78
C LEU A 50 21.15 -6.09 34.46
N ALA A 51 20.53 -5.85 33.30
CA ALA A 51 21.17 -6.06 31.99
C ALA A 51 22.15 -4.94 31.58
N ARG A 52 22.36 -3.90 32.40
CA ARG A 52 23.20 -2.74 32.04
C ARG A 52 24.60 -2.72 32.66
N SER A 53 25.07 -3.80 33.28
CA SER A 53 26.35 -3.76 34.00
C SER A 53 27.26 -4.97 33.80
N VAL A 54 27.60 -5.33 32.56
CA VAL A 54 28.92 -5.88 32.20
C VAL A 54 29.16 -5.61 30.70
N ASP A 55 29.80 -4.49 30.36
CA ASP A 55 30.85 -4.53 29.35
C ASP A 55 31.83 -3.39 29.58
N THR A 56 32.90 -3.71 30.31
CA THR A 56 34.14 -2.92 30.33
C THR A 56 35.00 -3.47 29.21
N ALA A 57 34.64 -3.15 27.97
CA ALA A 57 35.59 -3.09 26.87
C ALA A 57 35.87 -1.60 26.64
N ALA A 58 37.11 -1.17 26.84
CA ALA A 58 37.52 0.18 26.52
C ALA A 58 37.15 0.46 25.05
N PRO A 59 36.42 1.55 24.75
CA PRO A 59 36.17 1.91 23.37
C PRO A 59 37.53 2.27 22.76
N VAL A 60 38.01 1.45 21.84
CA VAL A 60 38.90 1.95 20.78
C VAL A 60 38.20 3.18 20.18
N PRO A 61 38.88 4.34 20.06
CA PRO A 61 38.26 5.47 19.39
C PRO A 61 38.03 5.06 17.93
N ALA A 62 36.79 4.70 17.63
CA ALA A 62 36.31 4.74 16.26
C ALA A 62 36.53 6.18 15.77
N PRO A 63 37.04 6.39 14.54
CA PRO A 63 37.09 7.74 14.01
C PRO A 63 35.67 8.29 14.06
N GLU A 64 35.46 9.33 14.86
CA GLU A 64 34.23 10.11 14.78
C GLU A 64 34.08 10.51 13.30
N PRO A 65 32.95 10.24 12.64
CA PRO A 65 32.65 11.01 11.45
C PRO A 65 32.55 12.45 11.94
N SER A 66 33.61 13.21 11.68
CA SER A 66 33.64 14.64 11.85
C SER A 66 32.61 15.22 10.89
N ALA A 67 31.35 15.23 11.30
CA ALA A 67 30.31 16.02 10.68
C ALA A 67 30.49 17.47 11.16
N SER A 68 31.66 18.04 10.86
CA SER A 68 31.77 19.46 10.60
C SER A 68 31.56 19.67 9.11
N ALA A 69 30.36 19.34 8.65
CA ALA A 69 29.82 19.99 7.48
C ALA A 69 29.16 21.26 8.01
N THR A 70 29.93 22.34 8.14
CA THR A 70 29.32 23.64 7.87
C THR A 70 28.76 23.50 6.46
N ALA A 71 27.44 23.33 6.35
CA ALA A 71 26.72 23.49 5.10
C ALA A 71 27.05 24.92 4.63
N SER A 72 28.10 25.02 3.80
CA SER A 72 28.36 26.24 3.05
C SER A 72 27.14 26.40 2.13
N PRO A 73 26.62 27.61 1.90
CA PRO A 73 25.46 27.82 1.05
C PRO A 73 25.64 27.18 -0.34
N GLU A 74 26.89 27.04 -0.77
CA GLU A 74 27.25 26.32 -2.00
C GLU A 74 26.78 24.86 -2.02
N TYR A 75 26.74 24.12 -0.91
CA TYR A 75 26.30 22.72 -0.86
C TYR A 75 24.78 22.54 -1.05
N GLU A 76 23.96 23.49 -0.58
CA GLU A 76 22.51 23.48 -0.84
C GLU A 76 22.25 23.75 -2.33
N ASP A 77 23.02 24.66 -2.94
CA ASP A 77 22.95 24.94 -4.37
C ASP A 77 23.37 23.72 -5.21
N VAL A 78 24.41 22.97 -4.79
CA VAL A 78 24.82 21.74 -5.52
C VAL A 78 23.82 20.59 -5.33
N LEU A 79 23.10 20.52 -4.20
CA LEU A 79 22.04 19.52 -4.01
C LEU A 79 20.82 19.79 -4.91
N ALA A 80 20.49 21.06 -5.15
CA ALA A 80 19.48 21.45 -6.13
C ALA A 80 19.93 21.17 -7.59
N GLU A 81 21.23 21.19 -7.87
CA GLU A 81 21.79 20.93 -9.21
C GLU A 81 22.03 19.43 -9.50
N ILE A 82 22.27 18.59 -8.48
CA ILE A 82 22.58 17.15 -8.64
C ILE A 82 21.32 16.29 -8.80
N LEU A 83 20.15 16.78 -8.38
CA LEU A 83 18.87 16.15 -8.66
C LEU A 83 17.99 17.22 -9.35
N PRO A 84 17.84 17.24 -10.69
CA PRO A 84 16.64 17.86 -11.23
C PRO A 84 15.50 17.12 -10.54
N ALA A 85 14.76 17.80 -9.68
CA ALA A 85 13.63 17.19 -8.98
C ALA A 85 12.71 16.67 -10.09
N GLY A 86 12.79 15.36 -10.35
CA GLY A 86 11.94 14.73 -11.33
C GLY A 86 10.51 14.96 -10.87
N SER A 87 9.66 15.45 -11.76
CA SER A 87 8.25 15.62 -11.48
C SER A 87 7.66 14.32 -10.95
N ALA A 88 7.11 14.34 -9.74
CA ALA A 88 6.51 13.17 -9.11
C ALA A 88 5.00 13.15 -9.40
N VAL A 89 4.47 11.96 -9.63
CA VAL A 89 3.01 11.74 -9.65
C VAL A 89 2.60 11.17 -8.29
N ARG A 90 1.65 11.83 -7.65
CA ARG A 90 1.11 11.50 -6.32
C ARG A 90 -0.39 11.27 -6.43
N ALA A 91 -0.92 10.44 -5.54
CA ALA A 91 -2.36 10.22 -5.42
C ALA A 91 -2.76 10.22 -3.94
N GLY A 92 -3.93 10.76 -3.63
CA GLY A 92 -4.48 10.78 -2.29
C GLY A 92 -5.95 11.19 -2.29
N SER A 93 -6.53 11.33 -1.10
CA SER A 93 -7.94 11.70 -0.93
C SER A 93 -8.10 13.16 -0.53
N GLY A 94 -8.89 13.92 -1.28
CA GLY A 94 -9.05 15.36 -1.07
C GLY A 94 -8.01 16.17 -1.84
N ALA A 95 -8.25 17.49 -1.92
CA ALA A 95 -7.30 18.43 -2.51
C ALA A 95 -5.92 18.36 -1.82
N PRO A 96 -4.82 18.54 -2.57
CA PRO A 96 -3.47 18.42 -2.03
C PRO A 96 -3.16 19.48 -0.97
N GLU A 97 -2.35 19.11 0.03
CA GLU A 97 -1.88 20.03 1.07
C GLU A 97 -0.95 21.11 0.49
N GLU A 98 -1.14 22.36 0.91
CA GLU A 98 -0.31 23.50 0.51
C GLU A 98 1.18 23.28 0.85
N GLY A 99 2.06 23.66 -0.08
CA GLY A 99 3.51 23.66 0.14
C GLY A 99 4.18 22.27 0.22
N LYS A 100 3.52 21.21 -0.26
CA LYS A 100 4.06 19.83 -0.27
C LYS A 100 4.49 19.32 -1.66
N GLY A 101 4.40 20.15 -2.70
CA GLY A 101 4.82 19.79 -4.06
C GLY A 101 6.16 20.41 -4.44
N TYR A 102 6.75 19.85 -5.49
CA TYR A 102 7.85 20.44 -6.26
C TYR A 102 7.35 20.85 -7.65
N GLU A 103 8.02 21.80 -8.29
CA GLU A 103 7.64 22.28 -9.63
C GLU A 103 7.45 21.12 -10.60
N GLY A 104 6.28 21.09 -11.24
CA GLY A 104 5.89 20.03 -12.18
C GLY A 104 5.27 18.78 -11.54
N ASP A 105 5.20 18.68 -10.22
CA ASP A 105 4.51 17.57 -9.56
C ASP A 105 3.03 17.51 -9.98
N VAL A 106 2.53 16.29 -10.15
CA VAL A 106 1.11 16.03 -10.43
C VAL A 106 0.48 15.31 -9.24
N TYR A 107 -0.66 15.78 -8.78
CA TYR A 107 -1.45 15.14 -7.73
C TYR A 107 -2.82 14.76 -8.28
N ILE A 108 -3.26 13.54 -8.02
CA ILE A 108 -4.57 13.03 -8.40
C ILE A 108 -5.38 12.81 -7.12
N ASP A 109 -6.48 13.53 -6.95
CA ASP A 109 -7.48 13.22 -5.93
C ASP A 109 -8.28 12.00 -6.38
N ILE A 110 -8.16 10.91 -5.66
CA ILE A 110 -8.79 9.63 -6.02
C ILE A 110 -10.31 9.62 -5.78
N LEU A 111 -10.84 10.57 -5.00
CA LEU A 111 -12.26 10.59 -4.65
C LEU A 111 -13.11 11.16 -5.79
N ASP A 112 -12.74 12.34 -6.27
CA ASP A 112 -13.44 13.04 -7.36
C ASP A 112 -12.73 12.90 -8.71
N ALA A 113 -11.49 12.43 -8.72
CA ALA A 113 -10.61 12.33 -9.89
C ALA A 113 -10.07 13.67 -10.40
N ASP A 114 -10.04 14.69 -9.52
CA ASP A 114 -9.39 15.96 -9.83
C ASP A 114 -7.87 15.79 -9.96
N VAL A 115 -7.30 16.45 -10.96
CA VAL A 115 -5.86 16.45 -11.25
C VAL A 115 -5.33 17.85 -10.98
N TYR A 116 -4.29 17.91 -10.16
CA TYR A 116 -3.60 19.14 -9.76
C TYR A 116 -2.17 19.12 -10.27
N LEU A 117 -1.69 20.27 -10.75
CA LEU A 117 -0.29 20.50 -11.13
C LEU A 117 0.31 21.49 -10.14
N PHE A 118 1.45 21.13 -9.55
CA PHE A 118 2.21 22.05 -8.72
C PHE A 118 3.06 22.96 -9.62
N LYS A 119 2.76 24.26 -9.58
CA LYS A 119 3.49 25.30 -10.30
C LYS A 119 3.46 26.59 -9.52
N ASP A 120 4.48 27.42 -9.66
CA ASP A 120 4.54 28.74 -9.00
C ASP A 120 4.32 28.63 -7.47
N ASP A 121 4.92 27.60 -6.84
CA ASP A 121 4.78 27.26 -5.42
C ASP A 121 3.34 26.96 -4.94
N ALA A 122 2.43 26.63 -5.86
CA ALA A 122 1.04 26.36 -5.55
C ALA A 122 0.47 25.17 -6.34
N TRP A 123 -0.41 24.40 -5.69
CA TRP A 123 -1.25 23.43 -6.39
C TRP A 123 -2.33 24.14 -7.19
N THR A 124 -2.34 23.91 -8.50
CA THR A 124 -3.39 24.40 -9.40
C THR A 124 -4.21 23.22 -9.88
N LEU A 125 -5.54 23.27 -9.71
CA LEU A 125 -6.45 22.32 -10.36
C LEU A 125 -6.34 22.51 -11.88
N VAL A 126 -5.97 21.45 -12.60
CA VAL A 126 -5.77 21.48 -14.06
C VAL A 126 -6.82 20.68 -14.84
N GLY A 127 -7.60 19.84 -14.16
CA GLY A 127 -8.72 19.14 -14.78
C GLY A 127 -9.28 18.04 -13.90
N ASN A 128 -10.23 17.28 -14.45
CA ASN A 128 -10.81 16.11 -13.81
C ASN A 128 -10.77 14.92 -14.79
N LEU A 129 -10.25 13.78 -14.34
CA LEU A 129 -10.05 12.60 -15.20
C LEU A 129 -11.37 11.94 -15.63
N ARG A 130 -12.45 12.06 -14.83
CA ARG A 130 -13.77 11.52 -15.19
C ARG A 130 -14.46 12.38 -16.24
N GLU A 131 -14.36 13.70 -16.12
CA GLU A 131 -14.91 14.63 -17.12
C GLU A 131 -14.20 14.47 -18.46
N ALA A 132 -12.86 14.44 -18.45
CA ALA A 132 -12.06 14.19 -19.64
C ALA A 132 -12.40 12.84 -20.31
N ALA A 133 -12.64 11.79 -19.51
CA ALA A 133 -13.11 10.52 -20.04
C ALA A 133 -14.51 10.64 -20.69
N ALA A 134 -15.46 11.32 -20.04
CA ALA A 134 -16.82 11.49 -20.56
C ALA A 134 -16.88 12.26 -21.90
N GLU A 135 -16.05 13.29 -22.06
CA GLU A 135 -15.91 14.02 -23.34
C GLU A 135 -15.39 13.12 -24.45
N ASN A 136 -14.42 12.25 -24.18
CA ASN A 136 -13.86 11.32 -25.17
C ASN A 136 -14.72 10.08 -25.43
N LEU A 137 -15.63 9.73 -24.51
CA LEU A 137 -16.62 8.65 -24.71
C LEU A 137 -17.78 9.06 -25.63
N THR A 138 -17.97 10.36 -25.85
CA THR A 138 -18.96 10.89 -26.80
C THR A 138 -18.24 11.20 -28.10
N GLY A 139 -17.90 10.17 -28.89
CA GLY A 139 -17.18 10.38 -30.15
C GLY A 139 -17.89 11.43 -31.03
N GLU A 140 -17.09 12.25 -31.72
CA GLU A 140 -17.61 13.33 -32.57
C GLU A 140 -18.72 12.80 -33.49
N GLN A 141 -19.82 13.55 -33.60
CA GLN A 141 -20.88 13.22 -34.54
C GLN A 141 -20.27 13.12 -35.95
N GLY A 142 -20.34 11.93 -36.57
CA GLY A 142 -19.77 11.70 -37.89
C GLY A 142 -20.27 12.72 -38.93
N PRO A 143 -19.47 13.02 -39.98
CA PRO A 143 -19.80 14.06 -40.95
C PRO A 143 -21.18 13.82 -41.58
N ALA A 144 -21.91 14.90 -41.85
CA ALA A 144 -23.17 14.82 -42.57
C ALA A 144 -22.95 14.09 -43.92
N GLY A 145 -23.81 13.11 -44.22
CA GLY A 145 -23.71 12.34 -45.46
C GLY A 145 -23.68 13.24 -46.70
N GLU A 146 -22.95 12.82 -47.73
CA GLU A 146 -22.83 13.57 -48.98
C GLU A 146 -24.21 13.88 -49.59
N GLN A 147 -24.38 15.11 -50.07
CA GLN A 147 -25.59 15.52 -50.77
C GLN A 147 -25.76 14.65 -52.02
N GLY A 148 -26.91 13.98 -52.15
CA GLY A 148 -27.20 13.12 -53.29
C GLY A 148 -27.05 13.84 -54.64
N GLU A 149 -26.54 13.12 -55.64
CA GLU A 149 -26.30 13.64 -56.98
C GLU A 149 -27.55 14.30 -57.59
N GLN A 150 -27.36 15.46 -58.22
CA GLN A 150 -28.45 16.18 -58.89
C GLN A 150 -28.98 15.34 -60.07
N GLY A 151 -30.26 14.96 -60.00
CA GLY A 151 -30.94 14.26 -61.08
C GLY A 151 -30.94 15.06 -62.39
N ALA A 152 -30.79 14.36 -63.52
CA ALA A 152 -30.82 14.95 -64.86
C ALA A 152 -32.11 15.76 -65.12
N GLN A 153 -31.98 16.86 -65.87
CA GLN A 153 -32.98 17.91 -66.08
C GLN A 153 -34.41 17.41 -66.40
N GLY A 154 -35.24 17.44 -65.36
CA GLY A 154 -36.71 17.37 -65.32
C GLY A 154 -37.15 18.11 -64.04
N GLU A 155 -38.44 18.36 -63.81
CA GLU A 155 -38.95 19.17 -62.68
C GLU A 155 -38.16 18.94 -61.37
N GLN A 156 -37.68 20.03 -60.76
CA GLN A 156 -36.77 20.00 -59.61
C GLN A 156 -37.29 19.05 -58.52
N GLY A 157 -36.63 17.90 -58.36
CA GLY A 157 -36.94 16.93 -57.32
C GLY A 157 -36.73 17.53 -55.93
N ALA A 158 -37.56 17.11 -54.97
CA ALA A 158 -37.43 17.53 -53.57
C ALA A 158 -36.01 17.25 -53.05
N SER A 159 -35.45 18.17 -52.24
CA SER A 159 -34.13 17.98 -51.63
C SER A 159 -34.06 16.62 -50.92
N GLY A 160 -32.97 15.88 -51.16
CA GLY A 160 -32.72 14.61 -50.50
C GLY A 160 -32.70 14.77 -48.98
N ALA A 161 -33.21 13.77 -48.27
CA ALA A 161 -33.18 13.76 -46.80
C ALA A 161 -31.73 13.77 -46.30
N GLN A 162 -31.47 14.51 -45.22
CA GLN A 162 -30.17 14.50 -44.55
C GLN A 162 -29.82 13.06 -44.12
N GLY A 163 -28.58 12.64 -44.36
CA GLY A 163 -28.08 11.33 -43.94
C GLY A 163 -28.17 11.15 -42.41
N PRO A 164 -28.25 9.89 -41.92
CA PRO A 164 -28.25 9.62 -40.49
C PRO A 164 -26.95 10.11 -39.83
N SER A 165 -27.01 10.48 -38.55
CA SER A 165 -25.80 10.75 -37.76
C SER A 165 -24.87 9.54 -37.76
N GLY A 166 -23.56 9.80 -37.72
CA GLY A 166 -22.56 8.75 -37.51
C GLY A 166 -22.74 8.01 -36.18
N ALA A 167 -22.22 6.78 -36.11
CA ALA A 167 -22.19 6.02 -34.86
C ALA A 167 -21.27 6.70 -33.83
N PRO A 168 -21.54 6.56 -32.52
CA PRO A 168 -20.61 6.99 -31.48
C PRO A 168 -19.22 6.37 -31.67
N GLY A 169 -18.18 7.11 -31.26
CA GLY A 169 -16.82 6.58 -31.21
C GLY A 169 -16.68 5.40 -30.24
N SER A 170 -15.66 4.56 -30.44
CA SER A 170 -15.33 3.48 -29.51
C SER A 170 -14.88 4.05 -28.16
N PRO A 171 -15.18 3.36 -27.03
CA PRO A 171 -14.62 3.74 -25.74
C PRO A 171 -13.09 3.81 -25.77
N GLY A 172 -12.53 4.78 -25.05
CA GLY A 172 -11.09 4.87 -24.84
C GLY A 172 -10.57 3.79 -23.89
N THR A 173 -9.25 3.64 -23.86
CA THR A 173 -8.52 2.73 -22.99
C THR A 173 -8.63 3.12 -21.51
N GLN A 174 -8.66 2.13 -20.61
CA GLN A 174 -8.85 2.33 -19.17
C GLN A 174 -7.65 1.87 -18.32
N VAL A 175 -7.53 2.42 -17.11
CA VAL A 175 -6.63 1.92 -16.06
C VAL A 175 -7.46 1.29 -14.94
N ILE A 176 -7.19 0.03 -14.63
CA ILE A 176 -7.90 -0.79 -13.66
C ILE A 176 -6.97 -1.11 -12.50
N LEU A 177 -7.48 -1.01 -11.27
CA LEU A 177 -6.71 -1.31 -10.06
C LEU A 177 -7.23 -2.58 -9.40
N GLY A 178 -6.33 -3.39 -8.85
CA GLY A 178 -6.69 -4.45 -7.93
C GLY A 178 -5.55 -4.88 -7.03
N THR A 179 -5.76 -5.97 -6.30
CA THR A 179 -4.86 -6.46 -5.25
C THR A 179 -4.37 -7.89 -5.54
N SER A 180 -4.54 -8.35 -6.77
CA SER A 180 -4.07 -9.62 -7.28
C SER A 180 -3.88 -9.51 -8.79
N ALA A 181 -3.25 -10.50 -9.42
CA ALA A 181 -3.24 -10.62 -10.87
C ALA A 181 -4.67 -10.52 -11.45
N PRO A 182 -4.84 -9.87 -12.62
CA PRO A 182 -6.15 -9.68 -13.22
C PRO A 182 -6.74 -11.00 -13.73
N ALA A 183 -8.07 -11.09 -13.72
CA ALA A 183 -8.77 -12.20 -14.34
C ALA A 183 -8.82 -12.01 -15.87
N ASP A 184 -8.65 -13.11 -16.62
CA ASP A 184 -8.63 -13.07 -18.09
C ASP A 184 -9.89 -12.44 -18.69
N ASP A 185 -11.05 -12.70 -18.09
CA ASP A 185 -12.35 -12.16 -18.53
C ASP A 185 -12.51 -10.65 -18.30
N ALA A 186 -11.60 -10.02 -17.54
CA ALA A 186 -11.55 -8.57 -17.37
C ALA A 186 -10.84 -7.86 -18.54
N CYS A 187 -10.06 -8.56 -19.35
CA CYS A 187 -9.42 -7.99 -20.54
C CYS A 187 -10.44 -7.91 -21.68
N THR A 188 -11.09 -6.75 -21.80
CA THR A 188 -12.18 -6.54 -22.78
C THR A 188 -11.88 -5.51 -23.85
N ALA A 189 -10.88 -4.64 -23.63
CA ALA A 189 -10.42 -3.66 -24.60
C ALA A 189 -8.89 -3.63 -24.66
N ASP A 190 -8.35 -3.80 -25.86
CA ASP A 190 -6.90 -3.76 -26.09
C ASP A 190 -6.32 -2.40 -25.67
N GLY A 191 -5.15 -2.47 -25.04
CA GLY A 191 -4.46 -1.36 -24.43
C GLY A 191 -4.84 -1.09 -22.97
N ASP A 192 -5.93 -1.67 -22.45
CA ASP A 192 -6.31 -1.44 -21.03
C ASP A 192 -5.13 -1.81 -20.12
N VAL A 193 -4.88 -1.00 -19.09
CA VAL A 193 -3.79 -1.23 -18.14
C VAL A 193 -4.37 -1.69 -16.82
N TYR A 194 -3.85 -2.78 -16.25
CA TYR A 194 -4.18 -3.24 -14.91
C TYR A 194 -2.97 -3.10 -13.99
N ILE A 195 -3.20 -2.59 -12.77
CA ILE A 195 -2.17 -2.45 -11.74
C ILE A 195 -2.54 -3.33 -10.54
N ASP A 196 -1.73 -4.36 -10.29
CA ASP A 196 -1.76 -5.09 -9.03
C ASP A 196 -1.00 -4.28 -7.98
N THR A 197 -1.75 -3.60 -7.12
CA THR A 197 -1.20 -2.76 -6.05
C THR A 197 -0.58 -3.54 -4.90
N ALA A 198 -0.87 -4.83 -4.77
CA ALA A 198 -0.29 -5.67 -3.72
C ALA A 198 1.10 -6.20 -4.14
N ALA A 199 1.22 -6.64 -5.40
CA ALA A 199 2.48 -7.13 -5.96
C ALA A 199 3.35 -6.03 -6.60
N VAL A 200 2.77 -4.86 -6.87
CA VAL A 200 3.37 -3.77 -7.66
C VAL A 200 3.73 -4.26 -9.07
N GLU A 201 2.77 -4.92 -9.70
CA GLU A 201 2.87 -5.47 -11.05
C GLU A 201 1.92 -4.75 -12.00
N PHE A 202 2.32 -4.62 -13.26
CA PHE A 202 1.57 -3.89 -14.28
C PHE A 202 1.25 -4.84 -15.45
N TYR A 203 0.03 -4.80 -15.95
CA TYR A 203 -0.44 -5.66 -17.04
C TYR A 203 -1.11 -4.82 -18.11
N GLU A 204 -0.90 -5.15 -19.39
CA GLU A 204 -1.56 -4.53 -20.54
C GLU A 204 -2.46 -5.57 -21.21
N CYS A 205 -3.71 -5.22 -21.48
CA CYS A 205 -4.65 -6.06 -22.20
C CYS A 205 -4.27 -6.06 -23.68
N THR A 206 -3.98 -7.23 -24.24
CA THR A 206 -3.64 -7.41 -25.66
C THR A 206 -4.28 -8.68 -26.19
N ASP A 207 -5.06 -8.55 -27.25
CA ASP A 207 -5.81 -9.62 -27.92
C ASP A 207 -6.69 -10.43 -26.94
N GLY A 208 -7.28 -9.75 -25.95
CA GLY A 208 -8.12 -10.38 -24.92
C GLY A 208 -7.35 -11.16 -23.84
N ALA A 209 -6.03 -10.95 -23.72
CA ALA A 209 -5.22 -11.49 -22.63
C ALA A 209 -4.41 -10.40 -21.90
N TRP A 210 -4.23 -10.56 -20.59
CA TRP A 210 -3.37 -9.68 -19.81
C TRP A 210 -1.89 -10.06 -19.97
N VAL A 211 -1.08 -9.11 -20.43
CA VAL A 211 0.37 -9.26 -20.61
C VAL A 211 1.08 -8.46 -19.52
N LEU A 212 1.81 -9.15 -18.64
CA LEU A 212 2.64 -8.49 -17.62
C LEU A 212 3.75 -7.66 -18.29
N PHE A 213 3.91 -6.40 -17.86
CA PHE A 213 4.98 -5.50 -18.29
C PHE A 213 5.54 -4.72 -17.08
N GLY A 214 6.76 -4.20 -17.19
CA GLY A 214 7.40 -3.42 -16.13
C GLY A 214 8.42 -4.20 -15.27
N PRO A 215 9.03 -3.54 -14.27
CA PRO A 215 10.10 -4.13 -13.47
C PRO A 215 9.54 -5.25 -12.60
N THR A 216 9.90 -6.49 -12.90
CA THR A 216 9.61 -7.61 -12.01
C THR A 216 10.52 -7.48 -10.79
N THR A 217 9.95 -7.44 -9.60
CA THR A 217 10.68 -7.53 -8.34
C THR A 217 11.17 -8.97 -8.11
N GLY A 218 11.88 -9.53 -9.09
CA GLY A 218 12.63 -10.77 -8.95
C GLY A 218 13.92 -10.51 -8.15
N PRO A 219 14.41 -11.47 -7.35
CA PRO A 219 15.73 -11.35 -6.75
C PRO A 219 16.76 -11.14 -7.88
N GLU A 220 17.55 -10.08 -7.77
CA GLU A 220 18.68 -9.79 -8.66
C GLU A 220 19.49 -11.08 -8.85
N PRO A 221 19.81 -11.50 -10.10
CA PRO A 221 20.65 -12.66 -10.30
C PRO A 221 22.01 -12.36 -9.66
N THR A 222 22.30 -13.03 -8.54
CA THR A 222 23.61 -13.01 -7.91
C THR A 222 24.64 -13.30 -9.01
N PRO A 223 25.58 -12.38 -9.31
CA PRO A 223 26.60 -12.68 -10.29
C PRO A 223 27.37 -13.92 -9.82
N GLU A 224 27.23 -14.99 -10.59
CA GLU A 224 28.00 -16.21 -10.40
C GLU A 224 29.47 -15.80 -10.47
N ALA A 225 30.19 -15.92 -9.35
CA ALA A 225 31.61 -15.62 -9.31
C ALA A 225 32.31 -16.59 -10.26
N GLY A 226 32.70 -16.09 -11.43
CA GLY A 226 33.45 -16.83 -12.43
C GLY A 226 34.74 -17.40 -11.83
N GLU A 227 35.00 -18.63 -12.25
CA GLU A 227 36.14 -19.50 -11.90
C GLU A 227 37.52 -18.86 -12.12
#